data_AF-A0A354RBS4-F1
#
_entry.id   AF-A0A354RBS4-F1
#
_cell.length_a   1.000
_cell.length_b   1.000
_cell.length_c   1.000
_cell.angle_alpha   90.00
_cell.angle_beta   90.00
_cell.angle_gamma   90.00
#
_symmetry.space_group_name_H-M   'P 1'
#
loop_
_entity.id
_entity.type
_entity.pdbx_description
1 polymer ?
#
loop_
_entity_poly.entity_id
_entity_poly.type
_entity_poly.pdbx_seq_one_letter_code
_entity_poly.pdbx_strand_id
1 'polypeptide(L)'
;MADVDKSSKTEPPTEKKLTEARSKGQFAKAPEIGMSFTLLAGLLVILFFAPGKALELSLFTKSILENLESITLNQEGVTSTLSESYFSMAAIVIPLLVCCFFAALIAEGLQTGFRYTPKVINPDLNKFNPVNGAKRIFGARGLKAFLIDFLKFLGIGTVVWLTLLVFLDDPIFYAPIPLQHVPQFIYELFVVMFTILVLMLTIIAIIHFIIKKKEHEEEMKMTKQEVKDERKAKEVAPEIKSAQRKKAMELLGGQGVTDVSTADVVVTNPTHYAVALRYEKGTDHAPVVVAKGENLLARRIKAIAIEYEVPMV
;
A
#
# COMPACT_ATOMS: atom_id res chain seq x y z
N MET A 1 -1.69 -6.84 -31.32
CA MET A 1 -0.51 -7.31 -30.55
C MET A 1 -0.67 -8.80 -30.39
N ALA A 2 0.25 -9.58 -30.96
CA ALA A 2 0.16 -11.03 -31.01
C ALA A 2 -0.14 -11.59 -29.62
N ASP A 3 -1.18 -12.43 -29.54
CA ASP A 3 -1.46 -13.28 -28.39
C ASP A 3 -0.20 -14.12 -28.13
N VAL A 4 0.67 -13.63 -27.25
CA VAL A 4 1.78 -14.43 -26.73
C VAL A 4 1.12 -15.57 -25.98
N ASP A 5 1.24 -16.76 -26.57
CA ASP A 5 0.66 -17.99 -26.09
C ASP A 5 0.91 -18.12 -24.59
N LYS A 6 -0.15 -18.19 -23.77
CA LYS A 6 -0.02 -18.23 -22.31
C LYS A 6 0.89 -19.39 -21.85
N SER A 7 1.02 -20.43 -22.67
CA SER A 7 1.93 -21.56 -22.47
C SER A 7 3.43 -21.18 -22.48
N SER A 8 3.80 -20.07 -23.14
CA SER A 8 5.19 -19.63 -23.27
C SER A 8 5.74 -18.93 -22.01
N LYS A 9 4.86 -18.56 -21.06
CA LYS A 9 5.23 -17.90 -19.80
C LYS A 9 5.50 -18.94 -18.70
N THR A 10 6.76 -19.37 -18.61
CA THR A 10 7.19 -20.43 -17.68
C THR A 10 8.11 -19.94 -16.58
N GLU A 11 8.79 -18.81 -16.77
CA GLU A 11 9.79 -18.30 -15.84
C GLU A 11 9.18 -17.44 -14.72
N PRO A 12 9.74 -17.46 -13.51
CA PRO A 12 9.28 -16.60 -12.42
C PRO A 12 9.52 -15.10 -12.74
N PRO A 13 8.66 -14.20 -12.24
CA PRO A 13 8.85 -12.76 -12.42
C PRO A 13 10.15 -12.28 -11.77
N THR A 14 10.86 -11.38 -12.46
CA THR A 14 12.00 -10.65 -11.90
C THR A 14 11.55 -9.61 -10.86
N GLU A 15 12.47 -9.17 -10.00
CA GLU A 15 12.20 -8.10 -9.03
C GLU A 15 11.76 -6.78 -9.68
N LYS A 16 12.27 -6.49 -10.88
CA LYS A 16 11.91 -5.27 -11.62
C LYS A 16 10.45 -5.33 -12.04
N LYS A 17 10.01 -6.44 -12.66
CA LYS A 17 8.60 -6.63 -13.03
C LYS A 17 7.66 -6.58 -11.83
N LEU A 18 8.04 -7.20 -10.70
CA LEU A 18 7.27 -7.12 -9.45
C LEU A 18 7.16 -5.68 -8.95
N THR A 19 8.26 -4.93 -8.96
CA THR A 19 8.29 -3.53 -8.51
C THR A 19 7.47 -2.63 -9.43
N GLU A 20 7.56 -2.83 -10.75
CA GLU A 20 6.76 -2.10 -11.73
C GLU A 20 5.27 -2.40 -11.59
N ALA A 21 4.87 -3.67 -11.46
CA ALA A 21 3.48 -4.07 -11.24
C ALA A 21 2.92 -3.44 -9.96
N ARG A 22 3.67 -3.49 -8.86
CA ARG A 22 3.33 -2.81 -7.60
C ARG A 22 3.21 -1.29 -7.81
N SER A 23 4.13 -0.66 -8.54
CA SER A 23 4.09 0.78 -8.83
C SER A 23 2.90 1.19 -9.73
N LYS A 24 2.31 0.23 -10.44
CA LYS A 24 1.08 0.39 -11.24
C LYS A 24 -0.18 0.02 -10.46
N GLY A 25 -0.05 -0.38 -9.19
CA GLY A 25 -1.16 -0.75 -8.32
C GLY A 25 -1.74 -2.13 -8.63
N GLN A 26 -1.01 -2.99 -9.34
CA GLN A 26 -1.43 -4.34 -9.63
C GLN A 26 -1.12 -5.24 -8.44
N PHE A 27 -2.17 -5.59 -7.71
CA PHE A 27 -2.13 -6.51 -6.57
C PHE A 27 -3.21 -7.57 -6.74
N ALA A 28 -3.01 -8.75 -6.16
CA ALA A 28 -4.07 -9.74 -6.00
C ALA A 28 -5.13 -9.20 -5.03
N LYS A 29 -6.20 -8.64 -5.56
CA LYS A 29 -7.34 -8.14 -4.78
C LYS A 29 -8.53 -9.09 -4.89
N ALA A 30 -9.08 -9.47 -3.74
CA ALA A 30 -10.31 -10.21 -3.60
C ALA A 30 -11.30 -9.32 -2.81
N PRO A 31 -12.31 -8.73 -3.46
CA PRO A 31 -13.25 -7.82 -2.80
C PRO A 31 -13.99 -8.48 -1.63
N GLU A 32 -14.14 -9.80 -1.65
CA GLU A 32 -14.78 -10.58 -0.58
C GLU A 32 -14.02 -10.56 0.74
N ILE A 33 -12.70 -10.34 0.75
CA ILE A 33 -11.93 -10.19 2.00
C ILE A 33 -12.37 -8.93 2.74
N GLY A 34 -12.48 -7.80 2.04
CA GLY A 34 -12.89 -6.53 2.64
C GLY A 34 -14.27 -6.63 3.28
N MET A 35 -15.21 -7.26 2.57
CA MET A 35 -16.55 -7.52 3.10
C MET A 35 -16.52 -8.43 4.34
N SER A 36 -15.79 -9.55 4.28
CA SER A 36 -15.76 -10.52 5.39
C SER A 36 -15.16 -9.93 6.67
N PHE A 37 -14.06 -9.17 6.56
CA PHE A 37 -13.45 -8.49 7.72
C PHE A 37 -14.38 -7.45 8.33
N THR A 38 -15.05 -6.65 7.49
CA THR A 38 -15.97 -5.61 7.95
C THR A 38 -17.19 -6.22 8.66
N LEU A 39 -17.76 -7.29 8.09
CA LEU A 39 -18.89 -7.99 8.71
C LEU A 39 -18.48 -8.72 9.99
N LEU A 40 -17.29 -9.32 10.03
CA LEU A 40 -16.75 -9.94 11.24
C LEU A 40 -16.55 -8.91 12.36
N ALA A 41 -16.01 -7.74 12.04
CA ALA A 41 -15.88 -6.66 13.01
C ALA A 41 -17.25 -6.19 13.54
N GLY A 42 -18.23 -6.05 12.65
CA GLY A 42 -19.61 -5.75 13.04
C GLY A 42 -20.21 -6.82 13.96
N LEU A 43 -19.98 -8.10 13.65
CA LEU A 43 -20.44 -9.23 14.47
C LEU A 43 -19.81 -9.18 15.87
N LEU A 44 -18.51 -8.95 15.97
CA LEU A 44 -17.82 -8.86 17.27
C LEU A 44 -18.34 -7.69 18.10
N VAL A 45 -18.55 -6.52 17.49
CA VAL A 45 -19.13 -5.37 18.19
C VAL A 45 -20.53 -5.70 18.69
N ILE A 46 -21.38 -6.31 17.86
CA ILE A 46 -22.73 -6.68 18.28
C ILE A 46 -22.68 -7.71 19.41
N LEU A 47 -21.84 -8.74 19.29
CA LEU A 47 -21.73 -9.82 20.26
C LEU A 47 -21.29 -9.32 21.66
N PHE A 48 -20.33 -8.39 21.72
CA PHE A 48 -19.76 -7.92 22.98
C PHE A 48 -20.39 -6.63 23.53
N PHE A 49 -20.85 -5.72 22.67
CA PHE A 49 -21.35 -4.40 23.08
C PHE A 49 -22.87 -4.29 23.06
N ALA A 50 -23.57 -5.01 22.18
CA ALA A 50 -25.03 -4.83 22.05
C ALA A 50 -25.81 -5.19 23.32
N PRO A 51 -25.51 -6.28 24.07
CA PRO A 51 -26.27 -6.60 25.29
C PRO A 51 -26.19 -5.49 26.35
N GLY A 52 -24.98 -4.97 26.60
CA GLY A 52 -24.77 -3.89 27.57
C GLY A 52 -25.44 -2.58 27.12
N LYS A 53 -25.32 -2.23 25.84
CA LYS A 53 -25.93 -1.02 25.29
C LYS A 53 -27.45 -1.11 25.19
N ALA A 54 -28.01 -2.29 24.92
CA ALA A 54 -29.45 -2.51 24.95
C ALA A 54 -30.02 -2.31 26.36
N LEU A 55 -29.31 -2.79 27.39
CA LEU A 55 -29.69 -2.58 28.79
C LEU A 55 -29.63 -1.09 29.16
N GLU A 56 -28.54 -0.40 28.81
CA GLU A 56 -28.38 1.05 29.05
C GLU A 56 -29.49 1.85 28.38
N LEU A 57 -29.81 1.55 27.11
CA LEU A 57 -30.89 2.20 26.38
C LEU A 57 -32.28 1.88 26.96
N SER A 58 -32.48 0.64 27.44
CA SER A 58 -33.72 0.25 28.11
C SER A 58 -33.92 1.02 29.42
N LEU A 59 -32.87 1.15 30.24
CA LEU A 59 -32.91 1.92 31.48
C LEU A 59 -33.11 3.41 31.21
N PHE A 60 -32.45 3.96 30.19
CA PHE A 60 -32.64 5.34 29.76
C PHE A 60 -34.09 5.61 29.32
N THR A 61 -34.64 4.73 28.48
CA THR A 61 -36.04 4.82 28.01
C THR A 61 -37.02 4.71 29.16
N LYS A 62 -36.78 3.77 30.08
CA LYS A 62 -37.59 3.61 31.29
C LYS A 62 -37.55 4.86 32.16
N SER A 63 -36.36 5.43 32.39
CA SER A 63 -36.17 6.65 33.17
C SER A 63 -36.94 7.82 32.58
N ILE A 64 -36.91 7.99 31.25
CA ILE A 64 -37.68 9.05 30.56
C ILE A 64 -39.18 8.84 30.79
N LEU A 65 -39.68 7.61 30.60
CA LEU A 65 -41.11 7.30 30.74
C LEU A 65 -41.60 7.46 32.18
N GLU A 66 -40.82 7.05 33.18
CA GLU A 66 -41.18 7.19 34.60
C GLU A 66 -41.17 8.65 35.06
N ASN A 67 -40.33 9.49 34.47
CA ASN A 67 -40.14 10.88 34.86
C ASN A 67 -40.80 11.88 33.90
N LEU A 68 -41.70 11.43 33.01
CA LEU A 68 -42.38 12.26 32.00
C LEU A 68 -42.99 13.55 32.59
N GLU A 69 -43.57 13.46 33.79
CA GLU A 69 -44.20 14.60 34.47
C GLU A 69 -43.20 15.64 35.00
N SER A 70 -41.95 15.22 35.24
CA SER A 70 -40.87 16.07 35.75
C SER A 70 -40.06 16.75 34.64
N ILE A 71 -40.26 16.35 33.37
CA ILE A 71 -39.58 16.96 32.22
C ILE A 71 -40.15 18.35 32.00
N THR A 72 -39.48 19.36 32.53
CA THR A 72 -39.82 20.76 32.25
C THR A 72 -39.49 21.10 30.79
N LEU A 73 -40.49 21.49 30.00
CA LEU A 73 -40.33 21.97 28.62
C LEU A 73 -39.74 23.39 28.57
N ASN A 74 -38.57 23.57 29.18
CA ASN A 74 -37.77 24.77 29.08
C ASN A 74 -36.56 24.52 28.14
N GLN A 75 -36.00 25.57 27.56
CA GLN A 75 -34.93 25.48 26.56
C GLN A 75 -33.72 24.67 27.06
N GLU A 76 -33.37 24.83 28.33
CA GLU A 76 -32.26 24.12 28.99
C GLU A 76 -32.57 22.63 29.25
N GLY A 77 -33.80 22.30 29.64
CA GLY A 77 -34.25 20.91 29.83
C GLY A 77 -34.33 20.13 28.51
N VAL A 78 -34.76 20.78 27.43
CA VAL A 78 -34.80 20.17 26.10
C VAL A 78 -33.39 19.94 25.56
N THR A 79 -32.47 20.90 25.75
CA THR A 79 -31.11 20.80 25.24
C THR A 79 -30.29 19.73 25.96
N SER A 80 -30.44 19.60 27.29
CA SER A 80 -29.80 18.52 28.08
C SER A 80 -30.33 17.14 27.70
N THR A 81 -31.65 16.97 27.58
CA THR A 81 -32.25 15.69 27.19
C THR A 81 -31.83 15.27 25.78
N LEU A 82 -31.77 16.23 24.83
CA LEU A 82 -31.30 15.97 23.47
C LEU A 82 -29.82 15.61 23.45
N SER A 83 -28.97 16.33 24.19
CA SER A 83 -27.53 16.05 24.20
C SER A 83 -27.23 14.67 24.77
N GLU A 84 -27.87 14.28 25.88
CA GLU A 84 -27.76 12.93 26.44
C GLU A 84 -28.22 11.85 25.47
N SER A 85 -29.32 12.10 24.75
CA SER A 85 -29.82 11.19 23.72
C SER A 85 -28.81 11.03 22.57
N TYR A 86 -28.22 12.13 22.10
CA TYR A 86 -27.20 12.11 21.06
C TYR A 86 -25.93 11.38 21.52
N PHE A 87 -25.45 11.64 22.73
CA PHE A 87 -24.28 10.94 23.28
C PHE A 87 -24.55 9.44 23.44
N SER A 88 -25.74 9.06 23.89
CA SER A 88 -26.14 7.66 24.01
C SER A 88 -26.18 6.96 22.64
N MET A 89 -26.77 7.58 21.62
CA MET A 89 -26.74 7.06 20.25
C MET A 89 -25.32 7.00 19.68
N ALA A 90 -24.54 8.05 19.88
CA ALA A 90 -23.15 8.12 19.43
C ALA A 90 -22.30 7.01 20.07
N ALA A 91 -22.49 6.72 21.36
CA ALA A 91 -21.80 5.65 22.07
C ALA A 91 -22.13 4.24 21.56
N ILE A 92 -23.24 4.07 20.81
CA ILE A 92 -23.61 2.82 20.16
C ILE A 92 -23.03 2.76 18.74
N VAL A 93 -23.20 3.84 17.96
CA VAL A 93 -22.86 3.87 16.54
C VAL A 93 -21.36 4.05 16.30
N ILE A 94 -20.69 4.92 17.07
CA ILE A 94 -19.27 5.24 16.86
C ILE A 94 -18.38 4.00 17.00
N PRO A 95 -18.47 3.17 18.06
CA PRO A 95 -17.63 1.98 18.18
C PRO A 95 -17.78 1.02 17.00
N LEU A 96 -19.01 0.85 16.49
CA LEU A 96 -19.29 0.04 15.32
C LEU A 96 -18.61 0.62 14.06
N LEU A 97 -18.79 1.91 13.79
CA LEU A 97 -18.17 2.58 12.65
C LEU A 97 -16.65 2.53 12.71
N VAL A 98 -16.07 2.78 13.89
CA VAL A 98 -14.62 2.75 14.11
C VAL A 98 -14.06 1.34 13.88
N CYS A 99 -14.70 0.31 14.44
CA CYS A 99 -14.26 -1.07 14.24
C CYS A 99 -14.36 -1.50 12.77
N CYS A 100 -15.48 -1.18 12.10
CA CYS A 100 -15.67 -1.46 10.68
C CYS A 100 -14.64 -0.72 9.81
N PHE A 101 -14.35 0.55 10.11
CA PHE A 101 -13.33 1.33 9.42
C PHE A 101 -11.94 0.70 9.54
N PHE A 102 -11.52 0.36 10.76
CA PHE A 102 -10.23 -0.29 10.97
C PHE A 102 -10.16 -1.68 10.34
N ALA A 103 -11.24 -2.46 10.40
CA ALA A 103 -11.31 -3.77 9.75
C ALA A 103 -11.18 -3.66 8.22
N ALA A 104 -11.87 -2.72 7.60
CA ALA A 104 -11.74 -2.45 6.17
C ALA A 104 -10.31 -1.98 5.81
N LEU A 105 -9.72 -1.11 6.61
CA LEU A 105 -8.34 -0.63 6.43
C LEU A 105 -7.34 -1.79 6.54
N ILE A 106 -7.48 -2.66 7.54
CA ILE A 106 -6.65 -3.86 7.71
C ILE A 106 -6.83 -4.81 6.52
N ALA A 107 -8.06 -5.05 6.08
CA ALA A 107 -8.36 -5.94 4.96
C ALA A 107 -7.73 -5.47 3.64
N GLU A 108 -7.84 -4.17 3.32
CA GLU A 108 -7.19 -3.59 2.14
C GLU A 108 -5.66 -3.53 2.31
N GLY A 109 -5.19 -3.23 3.52
CA GLY A 109 -3.78 -3.21 3.88
C GLY A 109 -3.11 -4.57 3.71
N LEU A 110 -3.75 -5.66 4.16
CA LEU A 110 -3.26 -7.04 4.00
C LEU A 110 -3.17 -7.46 2.53
N GLN A 111 -4.11 -7.02 1.69
CA GLN A 111 -4.10 -7.34 0.25
C GLN A 111 -3.05 -6.54 -0.53
N THR A 112 -2.81 -5.29 -0.15
CA THR A 112 -1.87 -4.38 -0.84
C THR A 112 -0.48 -4.33 -0.22
N GLY A 113 -0.30 -4.92 0.97
CA GLY A 113 0.92 -4.80 1.77
C GLY A 113 1.15 -3.37 2.31
N PHE A 114 0.08 -2.60 2.54
CA PHE A 114 0.11 -1.20 2.98
C PHE A 114 0.96 -0.27 2.08
N ARG A 115 1.00 -0.56 0.77
CA ARG A 115 1.84 0.20 -0.18
C ARG A 115 1.06 1.34 -0.83
N TYR A 116 1.61 2.55 -0.74
CA TYR A 116 1.07 3.73 -1.42
C TYR A 116 1.51 3.75 -2.89
N THR A 117 0.54 3.87 -3.81
CA THR A 117 0.80 3.87 -5.26
C THR A 117 0.19 5.09 -5.97
N PRO A 118 0.89 6.23 -6.02
CA PRO A 118 0.33 7.49 -6.53
C PRO A 118 0.01 7.45 -8.04
N LYS A 119 0.66 6.59 -8.83
CA LYS A 119 0.42 6.47 -10.29
C LYS A 119 -1.01 6.01 -10.63
N VAL A 120 -1.73 5.40 -9.69
CA VAL A 120 -3.11 4.91 -9.90
C VAL A 120 -4.14 6.03 -9.80
N ILE A 121 -3.77 7.18 -9.22
CA ILE A 121 -4.67 8.32 -8.98
C ILE A 121 -4.96 9.09 -10.29
N ASN A 122 -4.13 8.93 -11.31
CA ASN A 122 -4.33 9.61 -12.59
C ASN A 122 -5.62 9.12 -13.29
N PRO A 123 -6.53 10.02 -13.70
CA PRO A 123 -7.76 9.64 -14.38
C PRO A 123 -7.44 9.07 -15.76
N ASP A 124 -7.85 7.82 -16.00
CA ASP A 124 -7.68 7.13 -17.27
C ASP A 124 -9.03 7.08 -18.01
N LEU A 125 -9.20 7.98 -18.99
CA LEU A 125 -10.44 8.12 -19.77
C LEU A 125 -10.79 6.84 -20.55
N ASN A 126 -9.82 5.96 -20.81
CA ASN A 126 -10.07 4.68 -21.48
C ASN A 126 -10.90 3.71 -20.63
N LYS A 127 -10.89 3.88 -19.29
CA LYS A 127 -11.71 3.07 -18.38
C LYS A 127 -13.21 3.40 -18.45
N PHE A 128 -13.58 4.55 -19.02
CA PHE A 128 -14.97 5.00 -19.15
C PHE A 128 -15.67 4.53 -20.43
N ASN A 129 -15.03 3.72 -21.28
CA ASN A 129 -15.66 3.27 -22.53
C ASN A 129 -16.86 2.30 -22.24
N PRO A 130 -18.10 2.69 -22.57
CA PRO A 130 -19.30 1.90 -22.26
C PRO A 130 -19.36 0.57 -23.01
N VAL A 131 -18.77 0.47 -24.20
CA VAL A 131 -18.75 -0.76 -25.00
C VAL A 131 -17.91 -1.85 -24.32
N ASN A 132 -16.75 -1.45 -23.78
CA ASN A 132 -15.89 -2.35 -23.02
C ASN A 132 -16.54 -2.76 -21.69
N GLY A 133 -17.29 -1.85 -21.05
CA GLY A 133 -18.10 -2.14 -19.87
C GLY A 133 -19.18 -3.20 -20.15
N ALA A 134 -19.95 -3.01 -21.22
CA ALA A 134 -20.99 -3.95 -21.62
C ALA A 134 -20.43 -5.35 -21.95
N LYS A 135 -19.31 -5.44 -22.66
CA LYS A 135 -18.63 -6.72 -22.95
C LYS A 135 -18.10 -7.40 -21.69
N ARG A 136 -17.73 -6.64 -20.66
CA ARG A 136 -17.29 -7.20 -19.36
C ARG A 136 -18.46 -7.78 -18.57
N ILE A 137 -19.63 -7.13 -18.62
CA ILE A 137 -20.85 -7.54 -17.88
C ILE A 137 -21.56 -8.70 -18.60
N PHE A 138 -21.79 -8.59 -19.92
CA PHE A 138 -22.57 -9.58 -20.70
C PHE A 138 -21.70 -10.60 -21.44
N GLY A 139 -20.37 -10.50 -21.37
CA GLY A 139 -19.47 -11.50 -21.95
C GLY A 139 -19.31 -12.75 -21.08
N ALA A 140 -18.58 -13.75 -21.60
CA ALA A 140 -18.31 -15.02 -20.89
C ALA A 140 -17.71 -14.84 -19.48
N ARG A 141 -16.91 -13.77 -19.28
CA ARG A 141 -16.36 -13.42 -17.96
C ARG A 141 -17.45 -12.98 -16.98
N GLY A 142 -18.41 -12.17 -17.42
CA GLY A 142 -19.52 -11.70 -16.59
C GLY A 142 -20.49 -12.83 -16.26
N LEU A 143 -20.82 -13.69 -17.23
CA LEU A 143 -21.66 -14.87 -16.99
C LEU A 143 -21.02 -15.84 -15.98
N LYS A 144 -19.71 -16.08 -16.07
CA LYS A 144 -18.97 -16.90 -15.09
C LYS A 144 -19.02 -16.29 -13.69
N ALA A 145 -18.82 -14.97 -13.58
CA ALA A 145 -18.91 -14.27 -12.29
C ALA A 145 -20.34 -14.38 -11.70
N PHE A 146 -21.36 -14.14 -12.52
CA PHE A 146 -22.76 -14.28 -12.12
C PHE A 146 -23.07 -15.69 -11.61
N LEU A 147 -22.66 -16.73 -12.33
CA LEU A 147 -22.91 -18.11 -11.93
C LEU A 147 -22.29 -18.42 -10.57
N ILE A 148 -21.04 -17.97 -10.35
CA ILE A 148 -20.35 -18.13 -9.07
C ILE A 148 -21.11 -17.40 -7.95
N ASP A 149 -21.51 -16.15 -8.16
CA ASP A 149 -22.22 -15.36 -7.16
C ASP A 149 -23.63 -15.92 -6.88
N PHE A 150 -24.30 -16.46 -7.89
CA PHE A 150 -25.57 -17.14 -7.75
C PHE A 150 -25.45 -18.43 -6.94
N LEU A 151 -24.40 -19.22 -7.17
CA LEU A 151 -24.09 -20.42 -6.36
C LEU A 151 -23.80 -20.05 -4.89
N LYS A 152 -23.05 -18.97 -4.65
CA LYS A 152 -22.83 -18.45 -3.28
C LYS A 152 -24.15 -18.06 -2.62
N PHE A 153 -25.01 -17.34 -3.34
CA PHE A 153 -26.33 -16.93 -2.84
C PHE A 153 -27.19 -18.13 -2.47
N LEU A 154 -27.29 -19.15 -3.35
CA LEU A 154 -28.03 -20.37 -3.06
C LEU A 154 -27.44 -21.11 -1.85
N GLY A 155 -26.12 -21.21 -1.74
CA GLY A 155 -25.45 -21.86 -0.61
C GLY A 155 -25.78 -21.17 0.72
N ILE A 156 -25.61 -19.84 0.77
CA ILE A 156 -25.94 -19.05 1.97
C ILE A 156 -27.43 -19.13 2.28
N GLY A 157 -28.29 -18.95 1.28
CA GLY A 157 -29.75 -19.00 1.43
C GLY A 157 -30.25 -20.36 1.94
N THR A 158 -29.64 -21.47 1.50
CA THR A 158 -29.98 -22.81 2.00
C THR A 158 -29.64 -22.96 3.48
N VAL A 159 -28.44 -22.54 3.90
CA VAL A 159 -28.03 -22.66 5.32
C VAL A 159 -28.89 -21.76 6.20
N VAL A 160 -29.18 -20.53 5.75
CA VAL A 160 -30.08 -19.60 6.46
C VAL A 160 -31.48 -20.22 6.59
N TRP A 161 -32.03 -20.76 5.50
CA TRP A 161 -33.34 -21.42 5.51
C TRP A 161 -33.40 -22.59 6.49
N LEU A 162 -32.42 -23.50 6.44
CA LEU A 162 -32.35 -24.64 7.35
C LEU A 162 -32.24 -24.20 8.81
N THR A 163 -31.47 -23.16 9.08
CA THR A 163 -31.33 -22.66 10.46
C THR A 163 -32.62 -21.99 10.93
N LEU A 164 -33.33 -21.28 10.06
CA LEU A 164 -34.64 -20.70 10.39
C LEU A 164 -35.65 -21.77 10.82
N LEU A 165 -35.64 -22.94 10.15
CA LEU A 165 -36.50 -24.06 10.56
C LEU A 165 -36.22 -24.52 12.00
N VAL A 166 -34.97 -24.50 12.46
CA VAL A 166 -34.63 -24.83 13.85
C VAL A 166 -35.18 -23.79 14.83
N PHE A 167 -35.18 -22.51 14.46
CA PHE A 167 -35.73 -21.45 15.30
C PHE A 167 -37.27 -21.42 15.31
N LEU A 168 -37.95 -22.03 14.33
CA LEU A 168 -39.40 -22.17 14.34
C LEU A 168 -39.90 -23.16 15.40
N ASP A 169 -39.02 -24.03 15.91
CA ASP A 169 -39.31 -24.94 17.02
C ASP A 169 -39.26 -24.24 18.40
N ASP A 170 -38.99 -22.93 18.44
CA ASP A 170 -38.98 -22.15 19.68
C ASP A 170 -40.40 -21.97 20.28
N PRO A 171 -40.57 -22.10 21.61
CA PRO A 171 -41.86 -21.93 22.28
C PRO A 171 -42.60 -20.62 21.97
N ILE A 172 -41.91 -19.57 21.54
CA ILE A 172 -42.51 -18.29 21.13
C ILE A 172 -43.62 -18.45 20.09
N PHE A 173 -43.59 -19.50 19.26
CA PHE A 173 -44.57 -19.71 18.19
C PHE A 173 -45.80 -20.53 18.60
N TYR A 174 -45.76 -21.27 19.71
CA TYR A 174 -46.81 -22.22 20.08
C TYR A 174 -47.18 -22.25 21.57
N ALA A 175 -46.50 -21.49 22.42
CA ALA A 175 -46.76 -21.45 23.86
C ALA A 175 -46.80 -20.01 24.41
N PRO A 176 -47.56 -19.74 25.50
CA PRO A 176 -47.47 -18.48 26.22
C PRO A 176 -46.09 -18.35 26.88
N ILE A 177 -45.33 -17.33 26.49
CA ILE A 177 -43.99 -17.04 27.04
C ILE A 177 -43.95 -15.69 27.76
N PRO A 178 -43.03 -15.50 28.72
CA PRO A 178 -42.78 -14.20 29.34
C PRO A 178 -42.33 -13.16 28.30
N LEU A 179 -42.80 -11.91 28.42
CA LEU A 179 -42.45 -10.83 27.49
C LEU A 179 -40.93 -10.57 27.41
N GLN A 180 -40.20 -10.84 28.50
CA GLN A 180 -38.75 -10.67 28.56
C GLN A 180 -37.99 -11.63 27.62
N HIS A 181 -38.60 -12.73 27.20
CA HIS A 181 -37.97 -13.70 26.31
C HIS A 181 -37.89 -13.21 24.85
N VAL A 182 -38.84 -12.37 24.42
CA VAL A 182 -38.91 -11.85 23.04
C VAL A 182 -37.63 -11.12 22.59
N PRO A 183 -37.08 -10.13 23.32
CA PRO A 183 -35.85 -9.45 22.92
C PRO A 183 -34.63 -10.39 22.94
N GLN A 184 -34.60 -11.37 23.85
CA GLN A 184 -33.53 -12.37 23.90
C GLN A 184 -33.57 -13.27 22.66
N PHE A 185 -34.74 -13.79 22.31
CA PHE A 185 -34.95 -14.60 21.11
C PHE A 185 -34.53 -13.85 19.83
N ILE A 186 -34.95 -12.58 19.69
CA ILE A 186 -34.57 -11.75 18.54
C ILE A 186 -33.06 -11.56 18.47
N TYR A 187 -32.40 -11.30 19.60
CA TYR A 187 -30.95 -11.14 19.67
C TYR A 187 -30.22 -12.43 19.30
N GLU A 188 -30.63 -13.58 19.87
CA GLU A 188 -30.03 -14.89 19.60
C GLU A 188 -30.21 -15.29 18.13
N LEU A 189 -31.43 -15.15 17.59
CA LEU A 189 -31.71 -15.40 16.18
C LEU A 189 -30.82 -14.52 15.28
N PHE A 190 -30.74 -13.22 15.56
CA PHE A 190 -29.90 -12.30 14.79
C PHE A 190 -28.42 -12.71 14.85
N VAL A 191 -27.88 -12.97 16.05
CA VAL A 191 -26.47 -13.32 16.23
C VAL A 191 -26.13 -14.64 15.54
N VAL A 192 -26.98 -15.66 15.65
CA VAL A 192 -26.75 -16.95 14.99
C VAL A 192 -26.81 -16.79 13.47
N MET A 193 -27.83 -16.13 12.93
CA MET A 193 -27.95 -15.86 11.49
C MET A 193 -26.74 -15.08 10.96
N PHE A 194 -26.35 -14.03 11.68
CA PHE A 194 -25.26 -13.18 11.27
C PHE A 194 -23.91 -13.90 11.37
N THR A 195 -23.71 -14.74 12.39
CA THR A 195 -22.51 -15.58 12.53
C THR A 195 -22.38 -16.57 11.38
N ILE A 196 -23.46 -17.27 11.03
CA ILE A 196 -23.47 -18.20 9.90
C ILE A 196 -23.12 -17.49 8.60
N LEU A 197 -23.73 -16.32 8.36
CA LEU A 197 -23.45 -15.50 7.19
C LEU A 197 -21.98 -15.09 7.13
N VAL A 198 -21.42 -14.59 8.24
CA VAL A 198 -20.01 -14.17 8.34
C VAL A 198 -19.07 -15.35 8.10
N LEU A 199 -19.33 -16.51 8.70
CA LEU A 199 -18.51 -17.71 8.52
C LEU A 199 -18.52 -18.18 7.06
N MET A 200 -19.69 -18.27 6.44
CA MET A 200 -19.83 -18.66 5.03
C MET A 200 -19.10 -17.69 4.09
N LEU A 201 -19.30 -16.38 4.27
CA LEU A 201 -18.60 -15.37 3.46
C LEU A 201 -17.10 -15.41 3.67
N THR A 202 -16.64 -15.65 4.90
CA THR A 202 -15.20 -15.76 5.21
C THR A 202 -14.58 -16.96 4.49
N ILE A 203 -15.24 -18.14 4.52
CA ILE A 203 -14.78 -19.32 3.79
C ILE A 203 -14.69 -19.04 2.29
N ILE A 204 -15.74 -18.44 1.72
CA ILE A 204 -15.80 -18.07 0.30
C ILE A 204 -14.68 -17.08 -0.03
N ALA A 205 -14.45 -16.06 0.80
CA ALA A 205 -13.42 -15.06 0.61
C ALA A 205 -12.01 -15.66 0.62
N ILE A 206 -11.73 -16.60 1.53
CA ILE A 206 -10.45 -17.32 1.58
C ILE A 206 -10.22 -18.11 0.29
N ILE A 207 -11.21 -18.89 -0.15
CA ILE A 207 -11.13 -19.67 -1.40
C ILE A 207 -10.88 -18.74 -2.59
N HIS A 208 -11.66 -17.67 -2.70
CA HIS A 208 -11.53 -16.69 -3.77
C HIS A 208 -10.16 -16.00 -3.77
N PHE A 209 -9.65 -15.65 -2.59
CA PHE A 209 -8.32 -15.06 -2.47
C PHE A 209 -7.21 -16.00 -2.89
N ILE A 210 -7.27 -17.29 -2.53
CA ILE A 210 -6.28 -18.29 -2.95
C ILE A 210 -6.28 -18.42 -4.48
N ILE A 211 -7.47 -18.47 -5.10
CA ILE A 211 -7.61 -18.53 -6.56
C ILE A 211 -7.03 -17.26 -7.19
N LYS A 212 -7.41 -16.08 -6.70
CA LYS A 212 -6.93 -14.78 -7.21
C LYS A 212 -5.43 -14.61 -7.06
N LYS A 213 -4.85 -15.10 -5.96
CA LYS A 213 -3.41 -15.10 -5.72
C LYS A 213 -2.70 -15.96 -6.76
N LYS A 214 -3.19 -17.17 -7.03
CA LYS A 214 -2.64 -18.05 -8.07
C LYS A 214 -2.77 -17.44 -9.46
N GLU A 215 -3.93 -16.88 -9.81
CA GLU A 215 -4.14 -16.19 -11.09
C GLU A 215 -3.15 -15.02 -11.25
N HIS A 216 -2.95 -14.22 -10.19
CA HIS A 216 -2.00 -13.12 -10.21
C HIS A 216 -0.55 -13.59 -10.36
N GLU A 217 -0.14 -14.65 -9.66
CA GLU A 217 1.18 -15.26 -9.82
C GLU A 217 1.41 -15.77 -11.26
N GLU A 218 0.39 -16.39 -11.87
CA GLU A 218 0.45 -16.84 -13.27
C GLU A 218 0.53 -15.68 -14.26
N GLU A 219 -0.22 -14.60 -14.06
CA GLU A 219 -0.15 -13.39 -14.89
C GLU A 219 1.24 -12.74 -14.83
N MET A 220 1.90 -12.86 -13.69
CA MET A 220 3.24 -12.30 -13.46
C MET A 220 4.37 -13.14 -14.09
N LYS A 221 4.14 -14.41 -14.46
CA LYS A 221 5.15 -15.23 -15.15
C LYS A 221 5.68 -14.54 -16.41
N MET A 222 6.95 -14.82 -16.71
CA MET A 222 7.69 -14.23 -17.82
C MET A 222 8.06 -15.30 -18.85
N THR A 223 8.26 -14.86 -20.08
CA THR A 223 8.90 -15.72 -21.08
C THR A 223 10.42 -15.73 -20.87
N LYS A 224 11.10 -16.79 -21.32
CA LYS A 224 12.57 -16.85 -21.28
C LYS A 224 13.23 -15.65 -21.97
N GLN A 225 12.62 -15.16 -23.04
CA GLN A 225 13.09 -14.00 -23.78
C GLN A 225 12.95 -12.72 -22.95
N GLU A 226 11.80 -12.49 -22.31
CA GLU A 226 11.58 -11.34 -21.42
C GLU A 226 12.61 -11.30 -20.27
N VAL A 227 12.89 -12.44 -19.63
CA VAL A 227 13.90 -12.51 -18.56
C VAL A 227 15.30 -12.19 -19.07
N LYS A 228 15.66 -12.68 -20.27
CA LYS A 228 16.95 -12.41 -20.90
C LYS A 228 17.11 -10.92 -21.24
N ASP A 229 16.06 -10.30 -21.77
CA ASP A 229 16.07 -8.90 -22.14
C ASP A 229 16.13 -7.98 -20.90
N GLU A 230 15.46 -8.36 -19.80
CA GLU A 230 15.60 -7.65 -18.54
C GLU A 230 17.00 -7.76 -17.92
N ARG A 231 17.63 -8.93 -18.00
CA ARG A 231 19.03 -9.10 -17.54
C ARG A 231 19.97 -8.22 -18.34
N LYS A 232 19.84 -8.20 -19.66
CA LYS A 232 20.61 -7.30 -20.54
C LYS A 232 20.38 -5.83 -20.20
N ALA A 233 19.14 -5.43 -19.92
CA ALA A 233 18.82 -4.05 -19.54
C ALA A 233 19.39 -3.64 -18.17
N LYS A 234 19.67 -4.60 -17.27
CA LYS A 234 20.37 -4.34 -16.00
C LYS A 234 21.89 -4.23 -16.18
N GLU A 235 22.45 -4.85 -17.20
CA GLU A 235 23.89 -4.74 -17.50
C GLU A 235 24.16 -3.34 -18.08
N VAL A 236 25.04 -2.58 -17.41
CA VAL A 236 25.51 -1.30 -17.93
C VAL A 236 26.27 -1.59 -19.21
N ALA A 237 25.81 -0.99 -20.33
CA ALA A 237 26.48 -1.16 -21.62
C ALA A 237 27.98 -0.86 -21.44
N PRO A 238 28.87 -1.74 -21.94
CA PRO A 238 30.31 -1.62 -21.72
C PRO A 238 30.84 -0.24 -22.16
N GLU A 239 30.24 0.34 -23.19
CA GLU A 239 30.49 1.71 -23.66
C GLU A 239 30.22 2.76 -22.59
N ILE A 240 29.09 2.69 -21.88
CA ILE A 240 28.72 3.64 -20.82
C ILE A 240 29.68 3.51 -19.63
N LYS A 241 30.04 2.28 -19.24
CA LYS A 241 31.01 2.04 -18.17
C LYS A 241 32.41 2.58 -18.54
N SER A 242 32.80 2.44 -19.81
CA SER A 242 34.06 3.00 -20.32
C SER A 242 34.05 4.53 -20.36
N ALA A 243 32.93 5.14 -20.74
CA ALA A 243 32.76 6.59 -20.78
C ALA A 243 32.77 7.20 -19.38
N GLN A 244 32.10 6.57 -18.41
CA GLN A 244 32.16 6.97 -17.00
C GLN A 244 33.59 6.93 -16.45
N ARG A 245 34.35 5.86 -16.78
CA ARG A 245 35.75 5.74 -16.37
C ARG A 245 36.64 6.82 -16.98
N LYS A 246 36.46 7.13 -18.28
CA LYS A 246 37.19 8.21 -18.96
C LYS A 246 36.91 9.57 -18.32
N LYS A 247 35.63 9.90 -18.12
CA LYS A 247 35.21 11.18 -17.52
C LYS A 247 35.70 11.33 -16.07
N ALA A 248 35.70 10.25 -15.28
CA ALA A 248 36.27 10.25 -13.95
C ALA A 248 37.79 10.54 -13.97
N MET A 249 38.52 10.00 -14.95
CA MET A 249 39.95 10.23 -15.12
C MET A 249 40.26 11.65 -15.60
N GLU A 250 39.44 12.22 -16.48
CA GLU A 250 39.54 13.62 -16.91
C GLU A 250 39.35 14.61 -15.75
N LEU A 251 38.35 14.37 -14.88
CA LEU A 251 38.08 15.21 -13.72
C LEU A 251 39.24 15.18 -12.70
N LEU A 252 39.86 14.02 -12.50
CA LEU A 252 41.02 13.88 -11.60
C LEU A 252 42.30 14.51 -12.17
N GLY A 253 42.44 14.57 -13.49
CA GLY A 253 43.63 15.14 -14.15
C GLY A 253 43.64 16.67 -14.27
N GLY A 254 42.53 17.34 -13.91
CA GLY A 254 42.37 18.78 -14.05
C GLY A 254 42.57 19.60 -12.77
N GLN A 255 42.48 19.00 -11.59
CA GLN A 255 42.61 19.73 -10.32
C GLN A 255 44.08 19.80 -9.88
N GLY A 256 44.59 21.02 -9.69
CA GLY A 256 45.94 21.31 -9.16
C GLY A 256 47.04 21.56 -10.20
N VAL A 257 46.76 21.40 -11.49
CA VAL A 257 47.75 21.69 -12.56
C VAL A 257 47.68 23.16 -13.03
N THR A 258 46.53 23.81 -12.89
CA THR A 258 46.33 25.24 -13.22
C THR A 258 47.00 26.19 -12.22
N ASP A 259 47.17 25.74 -10.97
CA ASP A 259 47.67 26.56 -9.87
C ASP A 259 49.20 26.74 -9.93
N VAL A 260 49.86 26.05 -10.86
CA VAL A 260 51.29 26.22 -11.19
C VAL A 260 51.59 27.66 -11.64
N SER A 261 50.62 28.35 -12.26
CA SER A 261 50.75 29.77 -12.64
C SER A 261 50.95 30.72 -11.45
N THR A 262 50.58 30.30 -10.25
CA THR A 262 50.72 31.08 -9.01
C THR A 262 51.96 30.71 -8.18
N ALA A 263 52.79 29.80 -8.70
CA ALA A 263 54.00 29.36 -8.01
C ALA A 263 55.15 30.33 -8.24
N ASP A 264 55.98 30.53 -7.22
CA ASP A 264 57.21 31.32 -7.29
C ASP A 264 58.38 30.49 -7.81
N VAL A 265 58.36 29.18 -7.57
CA VAL A 265 59.40 28.25 -8.05
C VAL A 265 58.84 26.84 -8.22
N VAL A 266 59.33 26.12 -9.24
CA VAL A 266 59.06 24.69 -9.43
C VAL A 266 60.35 23.90 -9.21
N VAL A 267 60.34 23.04 -8.20
CA VAL A 267 61.43 22.10 -7.93
C VAL A 267 61.19 20.82 -8.74
N THR A 268 62.12 20.49 -9.63
CA THR A 268 62.01 19.33 -10.52
C THR A 268 63.11 18.31 -10.26
N ASN A 269 62.73 17.05 -10.16
CA ASN A 269 63.66 15.95 -10.44
C ASN A 269 63.62 15.70 -11.95
N PRO A 270 64.77 15.73 -12.67
CA PRO A 270 64.81 15.67 -14.13
C PRO A 270 63.91 14.61 -14.76
N THR A 271 63.80 13.43 -14.14
CA THR A 271 63.11 12.28 -14.72
C THR A 271 61.76 11.94 -14.11
N HIS A 272 61.49 12.28 -12.84
CA HIS A 272 60.34 11.68 -12.13
C HIS A 272 59.34 12.63 -11.47
N TYR A 273 59.77 13.77 -10.90
CA TYR A 273 58.91 14.57 -10.03
C TYR A 273 58.96 16.06 -10.35
N ALA A 274 57.85 16.76 -10.16
CA ALA A 274 57.81 18.22 -10.13
C ALA A 274 56.89 18.69 -9.00
N VAL A 275 57.36 19.67 -8.23
CA VAL A 275 56.64 20.28 -7.11
C VAL A 275 56.69 21.79 -7.26
N ALA A 276 55.54 22.43 -7.39
CA ALA A 276 55.41 23.88 -7.49
C ALA A 276 55.15 24.48 -6.10
N LEU A 277 55.95 25.47 -5.73
CA LEU A 277 55.94 26.12 -4.43
C LEU A 277 55.61 27.61 -4.59
N ARG A 278 54.80 28.14 -3.68
CA ARG A 278 54.54 29.57 -3.53
C ARG A 278 54.93 30.03 -2.13
N TYR A 279 55.51 31.22 -2.03
CA TYR A 279 55.82 31.87 -0.77
C TYR A 279 55.61 33.39 -0.90
N GLU A 280 54.50 33.86 -0.36
CA GLU A 280 54.20 35.29 -0.32
C GLU A 280 54.56 35.89 1.05
N LYS A 281 55.45 36.89 1.04
CA LYS A 281 56.03 37.47 2.27
C LYS A 281 54.99 38.30 3.02
N GLY A 282 54.62 37.86 4.22
CA GLY A 282 53.65 38.52 5.09
C GLY A 282 52.30 37.80 5.19
N THR A 283 52.03 36.86 4.28
CA THR A 283 50.84 36.00 4.27
C THR A 283 51.19 34.54 4.58
N ASP A 284 52.24 34.00 3.94
CA ASP A 284 52.66 32.61 4.12
C ASP A 284 53.74 32.51 5.21
N HIS A 285 53.53 31.65 6.22
CA HIS A 285 54.52 31.39 7.28
C HIS A 285 55.68 30.48 6.80
N ALA A 286 55.47 29.73 5.73
CA ALA A 286 56.44 28.86 5.07
C ALA A 286 56.00 28.60 3.62
N PRO A 287 56.90 28.18 2.71
CA PRO A 287 56.52 27.84 1.34
C PRO A 287 55.41 26.79 1.28
N VAL A 288 54.36 27.07 0.52
CA VAL A 288 53.19 26.21 0.37
C VAL A 288 53.26 25.46 -0.97
N VAL A 289 52.96 24.17 -0.95
CA VAL A 289 52.87 23.35 -2.17
C VAL A 289 51.55 23.63 -2.87
N VAL A 290 51.60 24.28 -4.03
CA VAL A 290 50.42 24.59 -4.85
C VAL A 290 50.12 23.50 -5.88
N ALA A 291 51.15 22.79 -6.35
CA ALA A 291 50.99 21.62 -7.23
C ALA A 291 52.10 20.60 -6.98
N LYS A 292 51.78 19.31 -7.11
CA LYS A 292 52.78 18.24 -7.15
C LYS A 292 52.35 17.11 -8.09
N GLY A 293 53.30 16.51 -8.78
CA GLY A 293 53.01 15.41 -9.70
C GLY A 293 54.21 14.54 -10.01
N GLU A 294 53.94 13.33 -10.50
CA GLU A 294 54.93 12.36 -10.98
C GLU A 294 54.74 12.12 -12.48
N ASN A 295 55.81 11.75 -13.19
CA ASN A 295 55.80 11.30 -14.59
C ASN A 295 55.07 12.28 -15.54
N LEU A 296 53.92 11.89 -16.09
CA LEU A 296 53.15 12.70 -17.03
C LEU A 296 52.65 14.02 -16.41
N LEU A 297 52.24 13.99 -15.14
CA LEU A 297 51.84 15.21 -14.42
C LEU A 297 53.04 16.11 -14.17
N ALA A 298 54.21 15.55 -13.85
CA ALA A 298 55.44 16.32 -13.70
C ALA A 298 55.85 17.01 -15.02
N ARG A 299 55.70 16.34 -16.17
CA ARG A 299 55.92 16.96 -17.50
C ARG A 299 54.93 18.09 -17.77
N ARG A 300 53.67 17.93 -17.39
CA ARG A 300 52.64 18.95 -17.57
C ARG A 300 52.88 20.17 -16.66
N ILE A 301 53.25 19.96 -15.40
CA ILE A 301 53.67 21.03 -14.48
C ILE A 301 54.86 21.80 -15.05
N LYS A 302 55.88 21.10 -15.58
CA LYS A 302 57.03 21.74 -16.24
C LYS A 302 56.64 22.55 -17.48
N ALA A 303 55.76 22.02 -18.33
CA ALA A 303 55.30 22.72 -19.52
C ALA A 303 54.57 24.04 -19.16
N ILE A 304 53.74 24.01 -18.12
CA ILE A 304 53.03 25.20 -17.64
C ILE A 304 53.99 26.18 -16.95
N ALA A 305 54.96 25.69 -16.18
CA ALA A 305 55.99 26.53 -15.59
C ALA A 305 56.77 27.31 -16.67
N ILE A 306 57.09 26.66 -17.80
CA ILE A 306 57.71 27.32 -18.96
C ILE A 306 56.77 28.36 -19.58
N GLU A 307 55.49 28.03 -19.75
CA GLU A 307 54.49 28.91 -20.36
C GLU A 307 54.26 30.20 -19.55
N TYR A 308 54.27 30.11 -18.22
CA TYR A 308 54.07 31.23 -17.30
C TYR A 308 55.38 31.82 -16.76
N GLU A 309 56.52 31.43 -17.33
CA GLU A 309 57.87 31.91 -16.95
C GLU A 309 58.22 31.72 -15.46
N VAL A 310 57.68 30.68 -14.82
CA VAL A 310 58.00 30.32 -13.45
C VAL A 310 59.38 29.64 -13.40
N PRO A 311 60.31 30.11 -12.54
CA PRO A 311 61.64 29.52 -12.40
C PRO A 311 61.58 28.02 -12.06
N MET A 312 62.35 27.20 -12.78
CA MET A 312 62.52 25.77 -12.50
C MET A 312 63.91 25.51 -11.93
N VAL A 313 63.99 24.72 -10.85
CA VAL A 313 65.24 24.36 -10.14
C VAL A 313 65.39 22.85 -10.03
#